data_AF-A0ABD2ML98-F1
#
_entry.id   AF-A0ABD2ML98-F1
#
_cell.length_a   1.000
_cell.length_b   1.000
_cell.length_c   1.000
_cell.angle_alpha   90.00
_cell.angle_beta   90.00
_cell.angle_gamma   90.00
#
_symmetry.space_group_name_H-M   'P 1'
#
loop_
_entity.id
_entity.type
_entity.pdbx_description
1 polymer ?
#
loop_
_entity_poly.entity_id
_entity_poly.type
_entity_poly.pdbx_seq_one_letter_code
_entity_poly.pdbx_strand_id
1 'polypeptide(L)'
;MRRISSKTKLVVAAQMFDVLVNGGGAVTLQFQRSPFKPLTRTVFVPWNQIVILPPVHMQLNDDSDVSNLHTSFLARNPAINFPGVSKSLFGPEGELMESCDDHDPVVLSPIITGTWMPETVGGVPGRSVIFAETQIVQESIPIPGSELHLLYQTSQASGYLSTIYMKLTGAKIPDTLTHVHVRVEVEGSLHVKTYEADPNLVHTFAWNKRNVYKQKVYGIVLAKVSVGYEHSTCNELVWETQTASLKGFDVDISDIGGWSLDIHHHYNFYEGILQKGDGSTLHFKQYPRTVQVVMGTGLQRTLDCPGQCGGPAKDSKLLTPGSLASGPDGSIYVGDFNLVRRITPEGNVYTVLQLRLVVHIKTSTK
;
A
#
# COMPACT_ATOMS: atom_id res chain seq x y z
N MET A 1 -24.28 18.44 0.90
CA MET A 1 -22.85 18.67 1.22
C MET A 1 -22.73 19.16 2.65
N ARG A 2 -22.45 18.28 3.62
CA ARG A 2 -22.00 18.70 4.96
C ARG A 2 -20.52 18.39 5.04
N ARG A 3 -19.68 19.43 5.00
CA ARG A 3 -18.25 19.33 5.35
C ARG A 3 -18.21 19.04 6.85
N ILE A 4 -17.96 17.79 7.23
CA ILE A 4 -17.60 17.44 8.61
C ILE A 4 -16.15 17.88 8.78
N SER A 5 -15.94 19.14 9.17
CA SER A 5 -14.65 19.61 9.66
C SER A 5 -14.51 19.14 11.10
N SER A 6 -14.01 17.90 11.27
CA SER A 6 -13.53 17.46 12.58
C SER A 6 -12.22 18.20 12.86
N LYS A 7 -12.30 19.33 13.59
CA LYS A 7 -11.13 19.99 14.17
C LYS A 7 -10.71 19.23 15.43
N THR A 8 -9.99 18.13 15.25
CA THR A 8 -9.35 17.44 16.37
C THR A 8 -8.00 18.10 16.64
N LYS A 9 -7.86 18.76 17.79
CA LYS A 9 -6.59 19.37 18.24
C LYS A 9 -5.83 18.33 19.07
N LEU A 10 -4.85 17.66 18.48
CA LEU A 10 -3.96 16.73 19.17
C LEU A 10 -2.70 17.46 19.63
N VAL A 11 -2.43 17.46 20.92
CA VAL A 11 -1.16 17.91 21.52
C VAL A 11 -0.45 16.65 21.97
N VAL A 12 0.61 16.25 21.27
CA VAL A 12 1.37 15.03 21.59
C VAL A 12 2.73 15.42 22.15
N ALA A 13 3.11 14.82 23.29
CA ALA A 13 4.38 15.05 23.99
C ALA A 13 5.55 14.27 23.37
N ALA A 14 5.25 13.19 22.64
CA ALA A 14 6.19 12.53 21.74
C ALA A 14 6.16 13.24 20.39
N GLN A 15 7.30 13.37 19.72
CA GLN A 15 7.47 14.06 18.44
C GLN A 15 6.81 13.32 17.24
N MET A 16 5.76 12.53 17.51
CA MET A 16 4.95 11.73 16.61
C MET A 16 3.48 12.11 16.77
N PHE A 17 2.68 11.93 15.72
CA PHE A 17 1.24 12.13 15.77
C PHE A 17 0.53 11.01 15.02
N ASP A 18 -0.55 10.51 15.60
CA ASP A 18 -1.39 9.47 15.00
C ASP A 18 -2.82 10.02 14.87
N VAL A 19 -3.42 9.87 13.69
CA VAL A 19 -4.77 10.38 13.40
C VAL A 19 -5.55 9.33 12.63
N LEU A 20 -6.74 8.97 13.13
CA LEU A 20 -7.69 8.16 12.39
C LEU A 20 -8.53 9.05 11.46
N VAL A 21 -8.63 8.64 10.21
CA VAL A 21 -9.38 9.35 9.16
C VAL A 21 -10.15 8.36 8.31
N ASN A 22 -11.21 8.82 7.65
CA ASN A 22 -11.90 8.01 6.65
C ASN A 22 -11.04 7.92 5.39
N GLY A 23 -10.74 6.69 4.96
CA GLY A 23 -9.99 6.42 3.73
C GLY A 23 -10.83 6.63 2.47
N GLY A 24 -10.18 6.53 1.31
CA GLY A 24 -10.82 6.66 -0.01
C GLY A 24 -10.77 8.06 -0.62
N GLY A 25 -9.96 8.96 -0.06
CA GLY A 25 -9.91 10.34 -0.52
C GLY A 25 -8.71 11.13 0.00
N ALA A 26 -8.62 12.39 -0.43
CA ALA A 26 -7.61 13.31 0.04
C ALA A 26 -8.01 13.94 1.39
N VAL A 27 -7.10 13.91 2.35
CA VAL A 27 -7.23 14.53 3.66
C VAL A 27 -6.24 15.67 3.78
N THR A 28 -6.71 16.84 4.19
CA THR A 28 -5.88 18.02 4.43
C THR A 28 -5.60 18.16 5.93
N LEU A 29 -4.32 18.14 6.29
CA LEU A 29 -3.80 18.31 7.63
C LEU A 29 -3.20 19.71 7.79
N GLN A 30 -3.54 20.39 8.88
CA GLN A 30 -2.99 21.70 9.23
C GLN A 30 -2.16 21.59 10.50
N PHE A 31 -0.87 21.89 10.38
CA PHE A 31 0.11 21.90 11.47
C PHE A 31 0.27 23.32 11.99
N GLN A 32 0.05 23.50 13.30
CA GLN A 32 0.19 24.78 13.98
C GLN A 32 0.96 24.58 15.28
N ARG A 33 2.06 25.31 15.44
CA ARG A 33 2.87 25.34 16.67
C ARG A 33 3.56 26.67 16.77
N SER A 34 3.39 27.39 17.88
CA SER A 34 4.18 28.61 18.14
C SER A 34 5.64 28.22 18.43
N PRO A 35 6.65 28.95 17.93
CA PRO A 35 6.62 30.21 17.13
C PRO A 35 6.71 30.00 15.61
N PHE A 36 6.26 28.86 15.08
CA PHE A 36 6.39 28.49 13.68
C PHE A 36 5.18 28.91 12.82
N LYS A 37 5.43 29.16 11.53
CA LYS A 37 4.39 29.45 10.53
C LYS A 37 3.46 28.24 10.38
N PRO A 38 2.12 28.43 10.32
CA PRO A 38 1.19 27.35 10.03
C PRO A 38 1.52 26.68 8.69
N LEU A 39 1.54 25.35 8.68
CA LEU A 39 1.83 24.56 7.48
C LEU A 39 0.63 23.66 7.17
N THR A 40 0.24 23.58 5.90
CA THR A 40 -0.83 22.70 5.44
C THR A 40 -0.26 21.64 4.51
N ARG A 41 -0.66 20.37 4.69
CA ARG A 41 -0.34 19.27 3.78
C ARG A 41 -1.60 18.49 3.42
N THR A 42 -1.77 18.18 2.14
CA THR A 42 -2.85 17.33 1.64
C THR A 42 -2.28 15.99 1.23
N VAL A 43 -2.85 14.90 1.73
CA VAL A 43 -2.37 13.53 1.53
C VAL A 43 -3.54 12.66 1.10
N PHE A 44 -3.33 11.82 0.09
CA PHE A 44 -4.32 10.81 -0.30
C PHE A 44 -4.25 9.63 0.67
N VAL A 45 -5.39 9.27 1.26
CA VAL A 45 -5.48 8.16 2.21
C VAL A 45 -6.24 7.01 1.55
N PRO A 46 -5.57 5.89 1.21
CA PRO A 46 -6.22 4.71 0.66
C PRO A 46 -7.18 4.07 1.67
N TRP A 47 -8.05 3.21 1.16
CA TRP A 47 -8.99 2.45 1.97
C TRP A 47 -8.26 1.45 2.87
N ASN A 48 -8.58 1.46 4.17
CA ASN A 48 -8.12 0.48 5.15
C ASN A 48 -6.59 0.24 5.17
N GLN A 49 -5.82 1.32 5.05
CA GLN A 49 -4.36 1.26 5.05
C GLN A 49 -3.77 2.33 5.99
N ILE A 50 -2.64 2.00 6.61
CA ILE A 50 -1.88 2.95 7.41
C ILE A 50 -0.98 3.76 6.47
N VAL A 51 -1.12 5.09 6.49
CA VAL A 51 -0.29 6.00 5.70
C VAL A 51 0.76 6.64 6.60
N ILE A 52 2.01 6.49 6.22
CA ILE A 52 3.11 7.20 6.87
C ILE A 52 3.27 8.57 6.22
N LEU A 53 3.38 9.61 7.03
CA LEU A 53 3.68 10.95 6.54
C LEU A 53 5.18 11.23 6.62
N PRO A 54 5.74 11.99 5.65
CA PRO A 54 7.10 12.50 5.78
C PRO A 54 7.26 13.32 7.05
N PRO A 55 8.48 13.38 7.60
CA PRO A 55 8.84 14.39 8.58
C PRO A 55 8.31 15.78 8.18
N VAL A 56 7.70 16.47 9.14
CA VAL A 56 7.12 17.79 8.95
C VAL A 56 8.09 18.82 9.51
N HIS A 57 8.73 19.57 8.62
CA HIS A 57 9.61 20.68 9.00
C HIS A 57 8.81 21.98 8.96
N MET A 58 8.79 22.72 10.07
CA MET A 58 8.10 24.01 10.17
C MET A 58 9.13 25.15 10.20
N GLN A 59 8.82 26.25 9.52
CA GLN A 59 9.67 27.45 9.47
C GLN A 59 9.30 28.43 10.59
N LEU A 60 10.29 29.15 11.13
CA LEU A 60 10.06 30.18 12.13
C LEU A 60 9.35 31.39 11.53
N ASN A 61 8.60 32.12 12.36
CA ASN A 61 7.87 33.31 11.91
C ASN A 61 8.80 34.46 11.47
N ASP A 62 10.00 34.56 12.05
CA ASP A 62 10.90 35.72 11.92
C ASP A 62 11.93 35.62 10.78
N ASP A 63 11.96 34.53 10.01
CA ASP A 63 12.79 34.43 8.81
C ASP A 63 12.11 35.17 7.64
N SER A 64 12.32 36.50 7.54
CA SER A 64 11.90 37.31 6.38
C SER A 64 12.99 37.50 5.32
N ASP A 65 14.26 37.17 5.58
CA ASP A 65 15.37 37.58 4.69
C ASP A 65 16.47 36.51 4.44
N VAL A 66 16.11 35.22 4.41
CA VAL A 66 17.05 34.15 3.97
C VAL A 66 16.36 33.19 2.99
N SER A 67 15.75 33.74 1.93
CA SER A 67 15.09 32.95 0.88
C SER A 67 16.04 32.14 0.00
N ASN A 68 17.35 32.43 0.01
CA ASN A 68 18.32 31.84 -0.94
C ASN A 68 19.38 30.90 -0.33
N LEU A 69 19.44 30.71 1.00
CA LEU A 69 20.42 29.82 1.63
C LEU A 69 19.82 28.58 2.33
N HIS A 70 18.51 28.51 2.55
CA HIS A 70 17.88 27.40 3.29
C HIS A 70 17.15 26.36 2.42
N THR A 71 16.90 26.66 1.14
CA THR A 71 16.42 25.69 0.15
C THR A 71 17.42 24.56 -0.10
N SER A 72 18.72 24.82 0.08
CA SER A 72 19.78 23.81 -0.06
C SER A 72 19.84 22.81 1.10
N PHE A 73 19.65 23.24 2.36
CA PHE A 73 19.67 22.34 3.52
C PHE A 73 18.42 21.46 3.65
N LEU A 74 17.25 21.97 3.23
CA LEU A 74 16.01 21.19 3.21
C LEU A 74 15.94 20.23 2.00
N ALA A 75 16.62 20.55 0.88
CA ALA A 75 16.78 19.66 -0.27
C ALA A 75 17.82 18.54 -0.04
N ARG A 76 18.86 18.79 0.77
CA ARG A 76 19.97 17.85 1.06
C ARG A 76 19.71 16.88 2.20
N ASN A 77 18.54 16.90 2.84
CA ASN A 77 18.27 15.93 3.90
C ASN A 77 17.57 14.69 3.30
N PRO A 78 18.26 13.53 3.21
CA PRO A 78 17.73 12.33 2.55
C PRO A 78 16.47 11.75 3.21
N ALA A 79 16.14 12.18 4.44
CA ALA A 79 14.88 11.85 5.10
C ALA A 79 13.65 12.60 4.53
N ILE A 80 13.83 13.62 3.68
CA ILE A 80 12.78 14.57 3.24
C ILE A 80 12.26 14.30 1.81
N ASN A 81 13.03 13.64 0.95
CA ASN A 81 12.58 13.30 -0.40
C ASN A 81 11.67 12.06 -0.37
N PHE A 82 10.40 12.28 -0.03
CA PHE A 82 9.39 11.23 0.16
C PHE A 82 8.76 10.81 -1.17
N PRO A 83 8.86 9.54 -1.60
CA PRO A 83 8.17 9.06 -2.80
C PRO A 83 6.67 9.00 -2.55
N GLY A 84 5.90 9.86 -3.23
CA GLY A 84 4.42 9.92 -3.15
C GLY A 84 3.83 11.26 -2.73
N VAL A 85 4.65 12.26 -2.40
CA VAL A 85 4.19 13.65 -2.33
C VAL A 85 4.24 14.22 -3.74
N SER A 86 3.10 14.71 -4.27
CA SER A 86 3.08 15.46 -5.52
C SER A 86 3.97 16.69 -5.36
N LYS A 87 5.21 16.62 -5.86
CA LYS A 87 6.00 17.82 -6.13
C LYS A 87 5.36 18.49 -7.36
N SER A 88 5.25 19.81 -7.32
CA SER A 88 4.95 20.59 -8.52
C SER A 88 6.00 20.25 -9.57
N LEU A 89 5.58 19.94 -10.79
CA LEU A 89 6.47 19.73 -11.96
C LEU A 89 7.26 20.99 -12.33
N PHE A 90 6.92 22.12 -11.70
CA PHE A 90 7.47 23.43 -11.94
C PHE A 90 8.11 23.93 -10.65
N GLY A 91 9.38 24.33 -10.73
CA GLY A 91 10.04 25.11 -9.69
C GLY A 91 9.32 26.45 -9.44
N PRO A 92 9.71 27.21 -8.40
CA PRO A 92 9.15 28.54 -8.12
C PRO A 92 9.27 29.53 -9.31
N GLU A 93 10.12 29.24 -10.28
CA GLU A 93 10.34 30.05 -11.49
C GLU A 93 9.79 29.42 -12.79
N GLY A 94 9.06 28.29 -12.72
CA GLY A 94 8.44 27.67 -13.90
C GLY A 94 9.35 26.74 -14.72
N GLU A 95 10.58 26.50 -14.27
CA GLU A 95 11.50 25.54 -14.90
C GLU A 95 11.14 24.09 -14.55
N LEU A 96 11.35 23.19 -15.52
CA LEU A 96 11.22 21.75 -15.34
C LEU A 96 12.32 21.29 -14.37
N MET A 97 11.96 20.44 -13.41
CA MET A 97 12.92 19.82 -12.49
C MET A 97 14.01 19.12 -13.30
N GLU A 98 15.27 19.58 -13.17
CA GLU A 98 16.40 18.99 -13.88
C GLU A 98 16.55 17.52 -13.47
N SER A 99 16.39 16.63 -14.45
CA SER A 99 16.78 15.23 -14.30
C SER A 99 18.30 15.17 -14.10
N CYS A 100 18.75 14.36 -13.16
CA CYS A 100 20.17 14.13 -12.93
C CYS A 100 20.77 13.38 -14.13
N ASP A 101 21.46 14.09 -15.03
CA ASP A 101 22.05 13.50 -16.24
C ASP A 101 23.14 12.46 -15.94
N ASP A 102 23.81 12.60 -14.78
CA ASP A 102 24.83 11.65 -14.30
C ASP A 102 24.22 10.36 -13.70
N HIS A 103 22.90 10.30 -13.55
CA HIS A 103 22.23 9.12 -13.06
C HIS A 103 21.85 8.19 -14.22
N ASP A 104 22.60 7.09 -14.36
CA ASP A 104 22.27 6.02 -15.30
C ASP A 104 21.38 4.94 -14.63
N PRO A 105 20.09 4.83 -15.02
CA PRO A 105 19.16 3.86 -14.43
C PRO A 105 19.48 2.41 -14.79
N VAL A 106 20.30 2.16 -15.81
CA VAL A 106 20.73 0.81 -16.19
C VAL A 106 21.85 0.35 -15.26
N VAL A 107 22.81 1.25 -14.98
CA VAL A 107 23.94 0.97 -14.08
C VAL A 107 23.48 0.88 -12.63
N LEU A 108 22.62 1.81 -12.19
CA LEU A 108 22.09 1.89 -10.83
C LEU A 108 20.68 1.29 -10.74
N SER A 109 20.55 0.01 -11.08
CA SER A 109 19.30 -0.77 -11.00
C SER A 109 19.29 -1.68 -9.75
N PRO A 110 18.56 -1.34 -8.68
CA PRO A 110 18.50 -2.16 -7.48
C PRO A 110 17.66 -3.42 -7.72
N ILE A 111 18.13 -4.55 -7.19
CA ILE A 111 17.41 -5.83 -7.24
C ILE A 111 16.83 -6.11 -5.87
N ILE A 112 15.51 -6.17 -5.79
CA ILE A 112 14.77 -6.35 -4.54
C ILE A 112 14.08 -7.72 -4.59
N THR A 113 14.35 -8.56 -3.58
CA THR A 113 13.83 -9.93 -3.49
C THR A 113 13.29 -10.19 -2.09
N GLY A 114 11.99 -10.44 -1.97
CA GLY A 114 11.34 -10.83 -0.71
C GLY A 114 11.39 -12.34 -0.49
N THR A 115 11.31 -12.79 0.77
CA THR A 115 11.33 -14.24 1.11
C THR A 115 10.00 -14.97 0.97
N TRP A 116 8.91 -14.30 0.57
CA TRP A 116 7.63 -14.97 0.45
C TRP A 116 7.60 -15.95 -0.73
N MET A 117 7.18 -17.20 -0.47
CA MET A 117 6.98 -18.23 -1.48
C MET A 117 5.51 -18.71 -1.45
N PRO A 118 4.79 -18.72 -2.58
CA PRO A 118 3.35 -19.00 -2.60
C PRO A 118 2.93 -20.46 -2.33
N GLU A 119 3.78 -21.47 -2.58
CA GLU A 119 3.30 -22.87 -2.67
C GLU A 119 4.21 -23.96 -2.04
N THR A 120 5.22 -23.62 -1.22
CA THR A 120 6.31 -24.58 -0.92
C THR A 120 6.38 -25.11 0.51
N VAL A 121 5.38 -24.87 1.38
CA VAL A 121 5.48 -25.26 2.81
C VAL A 121 4.21 -25.96 3.33
N GLY A 122 4.40 -27.17 3.88
CA GLY A 122 3.38 -27.94 4.59
C GLY A 122 2.71 -29.06 3.78
N GLY A 123 1.68 -29.69 4.37
CA GLY A 123 0.85 -30.70 3.69
C GLY A 123 1.35 -32.14 3.83
N VAL A 124 2.29 -32.40 4.74
CA VAL A 124 2.76 -33.74 5.07
C VAL A 124 2.42 -34.02 6.54
N PRO A 125 1.20 -34.50 6.84
CA PRO A 125 0.82 -34.82 8.21
C PRO A 125 1.65 -36.00 8.74
N GLY A 126 1.94 -36.01 10.04
CA GLY A 126 2.60 -37.13 10.71
C GLY A 126 4.08 -37.33 10.40
N ARG A 127 4.74 -36.39 9.71
CA ARG A 127 6.18 -36.47 9.39
C ARG A 127 6.93 -35.21 9.74
N SER A 128 8.14 -35.41 10.27
CA SER A 128 9.14 -34.36 10.42
C SER A 128 9.86 -34.13 9.09
N VAL A 129 9.90 -32.89 8.63
CA VAL A 129 10.39 -32.49 7.30
C VAL A 129 11.18 -31.19 7.41
N ILE A 130 12.24 -31.08 6.62
CA ILE A 130 13.00 -29.84 6.47
C ILE A 130 12.68 -29.26 5.08
N PHE A 131 12.18 -28.03 5.05
CA PHE A 131 11.97 -27.25 3.83
C PHE A 131 13.23 -26.42 3.58
N ALA A 132 14.07 -26.84 2.63
CA ALA A 132 15.38 -26.25 2.40
C ALA A 132 15.29 -24.81 1.87
N GLU A 133 14.34 -24.55 0.99
CA GLU A 133 14.14 -23.28 0.30
C GLU A 133 13.71 -22.16 1.26
N THR A 134 12.86 -22.50 2.22
CA THR A 134 12.35 -21.57 3.23
C THR A 134 13.09 -21.69 4.57
N GLN A 135 14.01 -22.65 4.71
CA GLN A 135 14.72 -22.92 5.96
C GLN A 135 13.76 -23.16 7.13
N ILE A 136 12.63 -23.83 6.86
CA ILE A 136 11.62 -24.19 7.86
C ILE A 136 11.82 -25.64 8.28
N VAL A 137 11.77 -25.90 9.59
CA VAL A 137 11.70 -27.25 10.14
C VAL A 137 10.28 -27.49 10.59
N GLN A 138 9.71 -28.61 10.15
CA GLN A 138 8.46 -29.15 10.63
C GLN A 138 8.75 -30.38 11.46
N GLU A 139 8.22 -30.44 12.68
CA GLU A 139 8.30 -31.59 13.56
C GLU A 139 6.91 -32.17 13.80
N SER A 140 6.81 -33.49 13.87
CA SER A 140 5.56 -34.19 14.12
C SER A 140 5.71 -35.23 15.21
N ILE A 141 4.88 -35.14 16.26
CA ILE A 141 4.87 -36.05 17.40
C ILE A 141 3.52 -36.76 17.44
N PRO A 142 3.46 -38.10 17.33
CA PRO A 142 2.21 -38.84 17.45
C PRO A 142 1.70 -38.82 18.90
N ILE A 143 0.39 -38.69 19.09
CA ILE A 143 -0.25 -38.77 20.40
C ILE A 143 -0.68 -40.23 20.66
N PRO A 144 -0.08 -40.95 21.64
CA PRO A 144 -0.40 -42.34 21.91
C PRO A 144 -1.90 -42.54 22.20
N GLY A 145 -2.49 -43.59 21.62
CA GLY A 145 -3.92 -43.88 21.77
C GLY A 145 -4.83 -43.12 20.81
N SER A 146 -4.28 -42.37 19.86
CA SER A 146 -5.02 -41.71 18.78
C SER A 146 -4.25 -41.76 17.46
N GLU A 147 -4.89 -41.38 16.36
CA GLU A 147 -4.24 -41.14 15.06
C GLU A 147 -3.78 -39.69 14.91
N LEU A 148 -3.86 -38.88 15.98
CA LEU A 148 -3.54 -37.46 15.95
C LEU A 148 -2.05 -37.22 16.12
N HIS A 149 -1.58 -36.18 15.46
CA HIS A 149 -0.21 -35.71 15.59
C HIS A 149 -0.19 -34.27 16.09
N LEU A 150 0.71 -33.99 17.02
CA LEU A 150 1.16 -32.64 17.31
C LEU A 150 2.14 -32.22 16.23
N LEU A 151 1.91 -31.06 15.63
CA LEU A 151 2.74 -30.47 14.60
C LEU A 151 3.36 -29.17 15.10
N TYR A 152 4.65 -29.00 14.85
CA TYR A 152 5.36 -27.75 15.08
C TYR A 152 6.02 -27.29 13.78
N GLN A 153 5.96 -26.00 13.49
CA GLN A 153 6.67 -25.39 12.36
C GLN A 153 7.46 -24.18 12.83
N THR A 154 8.73 -24.10 12.48
CA THR A 154 9.60 -22.98 12.86
C THR A 154 9.15 -21.64 12.27
N SER A 155 8.35 -21.63 11.20
CA SER A 155 7.79 -20.39 10.64
C SER A 155 6.86 -19.62 11.59
N GLN A 156 6.26 -20.33 12.55
CA GLN A 156 5.40 -19.79 13.59
C GLN A 156 6.20 -19.24 14.78
N ALA A 157 7.49 -19.58 14.88
CA ALA A 157 8.35 -19.07 15.93
C ALA A 157 8.58 -17.56 15.77
N SER A 158 8.64 -16.84 16.90
CA SER A 158 8.86 -15.40 16.92
C SER A 158 10.21 -14.97 16.34
N GLY A 159 11.20 -15.86 16.36
CA GLY A 159 12.52 -15.64 15.76
C GLY A 159 12.57 -15.78 14.24
N TYR A 160 11.52 -16.35 13.62
CA TYR A 160 11.46 -16.48 12.16
C TYR A 160 10.93 -15.18 11.55
N LEU A 161 11.88 -14.32 11.18
CA LEU A 161 11.64 -13.00 10.59
C LEU A 161 11.40 -13.12 9.08
N SER A 162 10.61 -12.20 8.54
CA SER A 162 10.42 -12.07 7.10
C SER A 162 11.44 -11.08 6.55
N THR A 163 12.21 -11.46 5.54
CA THR A 163 13.34 -10.65 5.08
C THR A 163 13.17 -10.19 3.63
N ILE A 164 13.81 -9.07 3.32
CA ILE A 164 13.98 -8.56 1.96
C ILE A 164 15.48 -8.47 1.71
N TYR A 165 15.94 -9.22 0.72
CA TYR A 165 17.28 -9.09 0.19
C TYR A 165 17.31 -8.00 -0.88
N MET A 166 18.22 -7.05 -0.75
CA MET A 166 18.37 -5.93 -1.66
C MET A 166 19.82 -5.85 -2.12
N LYS A 167 20.03 -5.97 -3.43
CA LYS A 167 21.28 -5.56 -4.06
C LYS A 167 21.12 -4.11 -4.50
N LEU A 168 21.87 -3.21 -3.86
CA LEU A 168 21.73 -1.76 -4.02
C LEU A 168 22.63 -1.22 -5.14
N THR A 169 23.83 -1.76 -5.30
CA THR A 169 24.76 -1.34 -6.37
C THR A 169 25.36 -2.55 -7.09
N GLY A 170 25.73 -2.34 -8.36
CA GLY A 170 26.49 -3.30 -9.15
C GLY A 170 27.99 -3.26 -8.84
N ALA A 171 28.77 -4.01 -9.61
CA ALA A 171 30.24 -4.02 -9.49
C ALA A 171 30.89 -2.72 -10.01
N LYS A 172 30.20 -1.99 -10.88
CA LYS A 172 30.59 -0.66 -11.36
C LYS A 172 29.57 0.35 -10.84
N ILE A 173 30.06 1.46 -10.32
CA ILE A 173 29.26 2.60 -9.86
C ILE A 173 29.80 3.88 -10.51
N PRO A 174 28.97 4.91 -10.75
CA PRO A 174 29.44 6.21 -11.21
C PRO A 174 30.33 6.88 -10.15
N ASP A 175 31.41 7.55 -10.58
CA ASP A 175 32.32 8.26 -9.68
C ASP A 175 31.66 9.45 -8.96
N THR A 176 30.54 9.94 -9.51
CA THR A 176 29.73 11.01 -8.90
C THR A 176 28.84 10.52 -7.77
N LEU A 177 28.64 9.21 -7.61
CA LEU A 177 27.79 8.67 -6.55
C LEU A 177 28.51 8.78 -5.20
N THR A 178 27.86 9.42 -4.22
CA THR A 178 28.42 9.63 -2.88
C THR A 178 27.75 8.76 -1.83
N HIS A 179 26.41 8.68 -1.85
CA HIS A 179 25.64 7.92 -0.88
C HIS A 179 24.48 7.15 -1.52
N VAL A 180 24.09 6.07 -0.86
CA VAL A 180 22.91 5.26 -1.20
C VAL A 180 22.00 5.20 0.02
N HIS A 181 20.76 5.63 -0.15
CA HIS A 181 19.75 5.65 0.89
C HIS A 181 18.75 4.52 0.64
N VAL A 182 18.48 3.73 1.66
CA VAL A 182 17.46 2.69 1.62
C VAL A 182 16.34 3.06 2.54
N ARG A 183 15.13 2.91 2.04
CA ARG A 183 13.92 3.13 2.77
C ARG A 183 12.98 1.96 2.58
N VAL A 184 12.51 1.38 3.68
CA VAL A 184 11.51 0.30 3.67
C VAL A 184 10.30 0.74 4.47
N GLU A 185 9.14 0.72 3.84
CA GLU A 185 7.86 1.06 4.42
C GLU A 185 6.97 -0.20 4.45
N VAL A 186 6.58 -0.61 5.65
CA VAL A 186 5.77 -1.82 5.88
C VAL A 186 4.83 -1.59 7.06
N GLU A 187 3.52 -1.69 6.84
CA GLU A 187 2.48 -1.64 7.90
C GLU A 187 2.64 -0.46 8.87
N GLY A 188 2.86 0.73 8.31
CA GLY A 188 3.06 1.97 9.08
C GLY A 188 4.44 2.14 9.71
N SER A 189 5.33 1.14 9.59
CA SER A 189 6.72 1.23 10.05
C SER A 189 7.62 1.71 8.92
N LEU A 190 8.46 2.70 9.22
CA LEU A 190 9.44 3.27 8.31
C LEU A 190 10.84 2.93 8.80
N HIS A 191 11.59 2.18 7.98
CA HIS A 191 13.01 1.93 8.20
C HIS A 191 13.83 2.74 7.20
N VAL A 192 14.83 3.47 7.68
CA VAL A 192 15.73 4.26 6.84
C VAL A 192 17.17 3.90 7.19
N LYS A 193 17.97 3.66 6.16
CA LYS A 193 19.40 3.38 6.26
C LYS A 193 20.15 4.14 5.18
N THR A 194 21.36 4.57 5.48
CA THR A 194 22.23 5.28 4.52
C THR A 194 23.58 4.60 4.52
N TYR A 195 24.16 4.52 3.32
CA TYR A 195 25.44 3.91 3.04
C TYR A 195 26.28 4.88 2.22
N GLU A 196 27.60 4.82 2.40
CA GLU A 196 28.54 5.42 1.46
C GLU A 196 28.52 4.62 0.14
N ALA A 197 28.85 5.28 -0.97
CA ALA A 197 28.91 4.64 -2.27
C ALA A 197 30.04 3.60 -2.32
N ASP A 198 29.67 2.34 -2.53
CA ASP A 198 30.60 1.21 -2.65
C ASP A 198 30.05 0.22 -3.71
N PRO A 199 30.88 -0.38 -4.58
CA PRO A 199 30.44 -1.47 -5.46
C PRO A 199 29.92 -2.70 -4.70
N ASN A 200 28.92 -3.37 -5.28
CA ASN A 200 28.28 -4.57 -4.74
C ASN A 200 27.66 -4.40 -3.34
N LEU A 201 27.16 -3.21 -3.05
CA LEU A 201 26.48 -2.92 -1.80
C LEU A 201 25.18 -3.73 -1.71
N VAL A 202 25.03 -4.43 -0.59
CA VAL A 202 23.85 -5.26 -0.29
C VAL A 202 23.26 -4.88 1.06
N HIS A 203 21.95 -5.00 1.18
CA HIS A 203 21.24 -4.82 2.43
C HIS A 203 20.18 -5.90 2.60
N THR A 204 20.07 -6.45 3.80
CA THR A 204 18.97 -7.34 4.18
C THR A 204 18.13 -6.65 5.24
N PHE A 205 16.88 -6.37 4.90
CA PHE A 205 15.89 -5.90 5.85
C PHE A 205 15.19 -7.09 6.50
N ALA A 206 15.00 -7.05 7.81
CA ALA A 206 14.31 -8.09 8.56
C ALA A 206 13.10 -7.50 9.31
N TRP A 207 11.93 -8.08 9.08
CA TRP A 207 10.67 -7.66 9.67
C TRP A 207 10.13 -8.70 10.64
N ASN A 208 9.74 -8.23 11.82
CA ASN A 208 9.18 -9.04 12.90
C ASN A 208 7.66 -9.29 12.76
N LYS A 209 7.10 -9.06 11.57
CA LYS A 209 5.68 -9.28 11.25
C LYS A 209 4.71 -8.42 12.07
N ARG A 210 5.18 -7.32 12.65
CA ARG A 210 4.36 -6.39 13.44
C ARG A 210 4.22 -5.03 12.77
N ASN A 211 3.07 -4.38 12.99
CA ASN A 211 2.85 -3.01 12.56
C ASN A 211 3.51 -2.00 13.52
N VAL A 212 3.41 -0.71 13.20
CA VAL A 212 3.98 0.39 14.02
C VAL A 212 3.50 0.40 15.47
N TYR A 213 2.29 -0.11 15.74
CA TYR A 213 1.70 -0.23 17.07
C TYR A 213 2.05 -1.56 17.77
N LYS A 214 3.03 -2.30 17.24
CA LYS A 214 3.49 -3.61 17.75
C LYS A 214 2.43 -4.71 17.69
N GLN A 215 1.36 -4.55 16.91
CA GLN A 215 0.33 -5.58 16.73
C GLN A 215 0.79 -6.59 15.68
N LYS A 216 0.36 -7.86 15.82
CA LYS A 216 0.64 -8.92 14.83
C LYS A 216 -0.06 -8.57 13.51
N VAL A 217 0.65 -8.68 12.40
CA VAL A 217 0.08 -8.57 11.05
C VAL A 217 0.05 -9.95 10.43
N TYR A 218 -1.12 -10.36 9.93
CA TYR A 218 -1.33 -11.69 9.37
C TYR A 218 -1.28 -11.65 7.84
N GLY A 219 -0.94 -12.80 7.24
CA GLY A 219 -1.08 -12.97 5.80
C GLY A 219 0.09 -12.48 4.97
N ILE A 220 -0.20 -11.80 3.85
CA ILE A 220 0.83 -11.35 2.91
C ILE A 220 0.72 -9.84 2.84
N VAL A 221 1.87 -9.19 3.04
CA VAL A 221 1.97 -7.74 3.11
C VAL A 221 2.87 -7.27 1.98
N LEU A 222 2.52 -6.13 1.39
CA LEU A 222 3.36 -5.45 0.42
C LEU A 222 4.22 -4.41 1.15
N ALA A 223 5.53 -4.62 1.14
CA ALA A 223 6.49 -3.63 1.57
C ALA A 223 6.87 -2.73 0.38
N LYS A 224 6.85 -1.42 0.60
CA LYS A 224 7.34 -0.44 -0.37
C LYS A 224 8.79 -0.15 -0.06
N VAL A 225 9.67 -0.52 -0.99
CA VAL A 225 11.11 -0.33 -0.87
C VAL A 225 11.54 0.77 -1.82
N SER A 226 12.13 1.83 -1.28
CA SER A 226 12.64 2.96 -2.04
C SER A 226 14.16 3.06 -1.85
N VAL A 227 14.90 3.05 -2.96
CA VAL A 227 16.35 3.21 -3.00
C VAL A 227 16.65 4.57 -3.62
N GLY A 228 17.37 5.41 -2.88
CA GLY A 228 17.76 6.75 -3.29
C GLY A 228 19.25 6.82 -3.58
N TYR A 229 19.63 7.40 -4.71
CA TYR A 229 21.02 7.63 -5.10
C TYR A 229 21.35 9.12 -5.00
N GLU A 230 22.37 9.45 -4.21
CA GLU A 230 22.86 10.82 -4.02
C GLU A 230 24.18 11.01 -4.79
N HIS A 231 24.14 11.90 -5.80
CA HIS A 231 25.30 12.25 -6.60
C HIS A 231 25.85 13.61 -6.18
N SER A 232 27.17 13.80 -6.25
CA SER A 232 27.84 15.07 -5.93
C SER A 232 27.43 16.22 -6.86
N THR A 233 27.00 15.88 -8.07
CA THR A 233 26.63 16.82 -9.14
C THR A 233 25.14 17.18 -9.14
N CYS A 234 24.31 16.40 -8.44
CA CYS A 234 22.86 16.55 -8.48
C CYS A 234 22.34 17.20 -7.19
N ASN A 235 21.41 18.15 -7.34
CA ASN A 235 20.84 18.88 -6.20
C ASN A 235 19.78 18.07 -5.44
N GLU A 236 19.17 17.08 -6.09
CA GLU A 236 18.17 16.19 -5.49
C GLU A 236 18.57 14.72 -5.59
N LEU A 237 18.06 13.92 -4.65
CA LEU A 237 18.23 12.48 -4.64
C LEU A 237 17.31 11.81 -5.67
N VAL A 238 17.87 10.89 -6.46
CA VAL A 238 17.09 10.12 -7.43
C VAL A 238 16.53 8.86 -6.75
N TRP A 239 15.20 8.74 -6.69
CA TRP A 239 14.54 7.61 -6.02
C TRP A 239 13.98 6.60 -7.01
N GLU A 240 14.36 5.34 -6.81
CA GLU A 240 13.68 4.21 -7.41
C GLU A 240 12.83 3.50 -6.36
N THR A 241 11.59 3.16 -6.69
CA THR A 241 10.69 2.48 -5.75
C THR A 241 10.14 1.20 -6.37
N GLN A 242 10.30 0.10 -5.64
CA GLN A 242 9.73 -1.20 -5.98
C GLN A 242 8.92 -1.75 -4.80
N THR A 243 8.07 -2.72 -5.07
CA THR A 243 7.29 -3.41 -4.03
C THR A 243 7.77 -4.84 -3.87
N ALA A 244 7.83 -5.30 -2.62
CA ALA A 244 8.21 -6.67 -2.28
C ALA A 244 7.13 -7.30 -1.40
N SER A 245 6.79 -8.56 -1.66
CA SER A 245 5.85 -9.30 -0.84
C SER A 245 6.56 -9.95 0.34
N LEU A 246 6.00 -9.78 1.54
CA LEU A 246 6.46 -10.36 2.79
C LEU A 246 5.37 -11.22 3.43
N LYS A 247 5.79 -12.34 4.02
CA LYS A 247 4.90 -13.16 4.86
C LYS A 247 4.71 -12.49 6.22
N GLY A 248 3.48 -12.36 6.69
CA GLY A 248 3.12 -11.95 8.04
C GLY A 248 3.19 -13.12 9.03
N PHE A 249 2.53 -12.96 10.17
CA PHE A 249 2.27 -14.04 11.11
C PHE A 249 1.35 -15.08 10.49
N ASP A 250 1.62 -16.33 10.85
CA ASP A 250 0.65 -17.39 10.76
C ASP A 250 -0.41 -17.20 11.86
N VAL A 251 -1.62 -17.72 11.63
CA VAL A 251 -2.74 -17.62 12.56
C VAL A 251 -2.66 -18.78 13.54
N ASP A 252 -2.61 -18.49 14.84
CA ASP A 252 -2.51 -19.54 15.85
C ASP A 252 -3.73 -20.48 15.74
N ILE A 253 -3.50 -21.74 15.35
CA ILE A 253 -4.56 -22.74 15.15
C ILE A 253 -5.02 -23.29 16.51
N SER A 254 -4.06 -23.56 17.40
CA SER A 254 -4.28 -24.16 18.72
C SER A 254 -3.41 -23.46 19.76
N ASP A 255 -3.95 -23.19 20.94
CA ASP A 255 -3.22 -22.55 22.04
C ASP A 255 -2.36 -23.56 22.83
N ILE A 256 -1.62 -24.43 22.12
CA ILE A 256 -0.81 -25.51 22.70
C ILE A 256 0.68 -25.15 22.62
N GLY A 257 1.05 -23.96 23.11
CA GLY A 257 2.46 -23.55 23.22
C GLY A 257 3.23 -23.53 21.90
N GLY A 258 2.57 -23.19 20.78
CA GLY A 258 3.17 -23.16 19.44
C GLY A 258 3.06 -24.48 18.67
N TRP A 259 2.40 -25.50 19.24
CA TRP A 259 2.03 -26.73 18.54
C TRP A 259 0.59 -26.68 18.04
N SER A 260 0.31 -27.34 16.93
CA SER A 260 -1.03 -27.54 16.37
C SER A 260 -1.39 -29.01 16.27
N LEU A 261 -2.69 -29.33 16.32
CA LEU A 261 -3.18 -30.66 15.97
C LEU A 261 -3.35 -30.78 14.46
N ASP A 262 -2.91 -31.88 13.86
CA ASP A 262 -2.98 -32.14 12.41
C ASP A 262 -4.39 -32.00 11.79
N ILE A 263 -5.42 -32.36 12.54
CA ILE A 263 -6.83 -32.24 12.12
C ILE A 263 -7.47 -30.87 12.41
N HIS A 264 -6.84 -30.03 13.22
CA HIS A 264 -7.44 -28.76 13.61
C HIS A 264 -7.08 -27.70 12.58
N HIS A 265 -8.07 -26.99 12.04
CA HIS A 265 -7.85 -25.98 11.01
C HIS A 265 -8.45 -24.65 11.44
N HIS A 266 -7.87 -23.55 10.99
CA HIS A 266 -8.35 -22.22 11.30
C HIS A 266 -8.49 -21.38 10.04
N TYR A 267 -9.64 -20.72 9.88
CA TYR A 267 -9.91 -19.83 8.75
C TYR A 267 -10.00 -18.38 9.22
N ASN A 268 -9.06 -17.55 8.75
CA ASN A 268 -9.12 -16.10 8.92
C ASN A 268 -9.80 -15.48 7.70
N PHE A 269 -11.05 -15.03 7.89
CA PHE A 269 -11.87 -14.45 6.82
C PHE A 269 -11.47 -13.03 6.42
N TYR A 270 -10.86 -12.24 7.32
CA TYR A 270 -10.38 -10.89 6.99
C TYR A 270 -9.22 -10.96 5.99
N GLU A 271 -8.31 -11.93 6.22
CA GLU A 271 -7.16 -12.14 5.36
C GLU A 271 -7.38 -13.15 4.23
N GLY A 272 -8.47 -13.92 4.29
CA GLY A 272 -8.76 -14.97 3.32
C GLY A 272 -7.70 -16.08 3.38
N ILE A 273 -7.35 -16.53 4.58
CA ILE A 273 -6.29 -17.52 4.81
C ILE A 273 -6.86 -18.71 5.56
N LEU A 274 -6.71 -19.90 4.99
CA LEU A 274 -6.97 -21.16 5.68
C LEU A 274 -5.65 -21.78 6.12
N GLN A 275 -5.47 -21.91 7.42
CA GLN A 275 -4.35 -22.63 8.01
C GLN A 275 -4.82 -24.02 8.40
N LYS A 276 -4.21 -25.03 7.80
CA LYS A 276 -4.54 -26.42 8.09
C LYS A 276 -3.55 -26.96 9.12
N GLY A 277 -4.05 -27.75 10.04
CA GLY A 277 -3.28 -28.48 11.04
C GLY A 277 -2.17 -29.36 10.49
N ASP A 278 -2.26 -29.80 9.22
CA ASP A 278 -1.18 -30.51 8.50
C ASP A 278 0.02 -29.59 8.12
N GLY A 279 -0.01 -28.34 8.58
CA GLY A 279 1.02 -27.33 8.35
C GLY A 279 0.90 -26.60 7.02
N SER A 280 -0.05 -26.96 6.16
CA SER A 280 -0.28 -26.25 4.90
C SER A 280 -1.11 -24.98 5.11
N THR A 281 -0.78 -23.93 4.36
CA THR A 281 -1.48 -22.64 4.41
C THR A 281 -1.99 -22.27 3.02
N LEU A 282 -3.30 -22.06 2.89
CA LEU A 282 -3.93 -21.62 1.65
C LEU A 282 -4.27 -20.13 1.73
N HIS A 283 -3.73 -19.35 0.81
CA HIS A 283 -3.95 -17.91 0.72
C HIS A 283 -4.96 -17.60 -0.39
N PHE A 284 -6.26 -17.60 -0.10
CA PHE A 284 -7.32 -17.42 -1.11
C PHE A 284 -7.20 -16.11 -1.90
N LYS A 285 -6.65 -15.04 -1.30
CA LYS A 285 -6.38 -13.77 -1.99
C LYS A 285 -5.36 -13.89 -3.14
N GLN A 286 -4.51 -14.92 -3.14
CA GLN A 286 -3.50 -15.18 -4.17
C GLN A 286 -4.00 -16.10 -5.30
N TYR A 287 -5.14 -16.74 -5.11
CA TYR A 287 -5.74 -17.57 -6.16
C TYR A 287 -6.16 -16.69 -7.35
N PRO A 288 -6.30 -17.29 -8.55
CA PRO A 288 -6.75 -16.57 -9.74
C PRO A 288 -8.00 -15.74 -9.47
N ARG A 289 -7.97 -14.47 -9.90
CA ARG A 289 -9.09 -13.54 -9.69
C ARG A 289 -10.36 -14.08 -10.35
N THR A 290 -11.45 -14.11 -9.60
CA THR A 290 -12.77 -14.48 -10.13
C THR A 290 -13.47 -13.25 -10.69
N VAL A 291 -14.01 -13.36 -11.90
CA VAL A 291 -14.85 -12.31 -12.50
C VAL A 291 -16.31 -12.61 -12.18
N GLN A 292 -17.03 -11.63 -11.65
CA GLN A 292 -18.46 -11.73 -11.37
C GLN A 292 -19.20 -10.53 -11.95
N VAL A 293 -20.42 -10.77 -12.44
CA VAL A 293 -21.29 -9.71 -12.95
C VAL A 293 -21.97 -9.02 -11.77
N VAL A 294 -21.62 -7.76 -11.54
CA VAL A 294 -22.20 -6.93 -10.45
C VAL A 294 -23.47 -6.23 -10.92
N MET A 295 -23.55 -5.87 -12.20
CA MET A 295 -24.69 -5.18 -12.80
C MET A 295 -24.79 -5.53 -14.28
N GLY A 296 -26.02 -5.73 -14.77
CA GLY A 296 -26.29 -6.06 -16.16
C GLY A 296 -26.72 -7.51 -16.36
N THR A 297 -27.80 -7.69 -17.11
CA THR A 297 -28.39 -9.00 -17.43
C THR A 297 -28.08 -9.48 -18.84
N GLY A 298 -27.28 -8.72 -19.60
CA GLY A 298 -27.05 -8.93 -21.03
C GLY A 298 -28.18 -8.41 -21.94
N LEU A 299 -29.31 -8.00 -21.37
CA LEU A 299 -30.43 -7.38 -22.11
C LEU A 299 -30.35 -5.86 -22.07
N GLN A 300 -30.66 -5.24 -23.21
CA GLN A 300 -30.70 -3.78 -23.35
C GLN A 300 -31.96 -3.20 -22.70
N ARG A 301 -31.82 -2.14 -21.91
CA ARG A 301 -32.97 -1.37 -21.39
C ARG A 301 -33.51 -0.38 -22.44
N THR A 302 -34.73 0.09 -22.23
CA THR A 302 -35.31 1.21 -23.00
C THR A 302 -34.60 2.54 -22.68
N LEU A 303 -34.61 3.47 -23.65
CA LEU A 303 -34.01 4.80 -23.50
C LEU A 303 -34.73 5.60 -22.41
N ASP A 304 -36.06 5.57 -22.44
CA ASP A 304 -36.92 6.12 -21.41
C ASP A 304 -37.18 5.04 -20.36
N CYS A 305 -36.82 5.31 -19.11
CA CYS A 305 -36.94 4.35 -18.02
C CYS A 305 -37.99 4.85 -17.02
N PRO A 306 -39.28 4.53 -17.27
CA PRO A 306 -40.38 5.01 -16.44
C PRO A 306 -40.26 4.37 -15.05
N GLY A 307 -39.85 5.16 -14.05
CA GLY A 307 -39.61 4.67 -12.68
C GLY A 307 -38.14 4.65 -12.23
N GLN A 308 -37.22 5.31 -12.95
CA GLN A 308 -35.82 5.52 -12.55
C GLN A 308 -34.96 4.25 -12.44
N CYS A 309 -35.23 3.16 -13.18
CA CYS A 309 -34.30 2.02 -13.36
C CYS A 309 -33.60 1.51 -12.08
N GLY A 310 -34.26 1.68 -10.94
CA GLY A 310 -33.69 1.40 -9.63
C GLY A 310 -33.98 -0.03 -9.20
N GLY A 311 -33.36 -0.43 -8.09
CA GLY A 311 -33.52 -1.76 -7.51
C GLY A 311 -32.20 -2.54 -7.47
N PRO A 312 -32.24 -3.88 -7.33
CA PRO A 312 -31.04 -4.69 -7.23
C PRO A 312 -30.15 -4.57 -8.48
N ALA A 313 -28.84 -4.42 -8.29
CA ALA A 313 -27.88 -4.25 -9.38
C ALA A 313 -27.85 -5.44 -10.33
N LYS A 314 -27.97 -6.65 -9.79
CA LYS A 314 -28.00 -7.92 -10.53
C LYS A 314 -29.13 -7.98 -11.57
N ASP A 315 -30.27 -7.37 -11.28
CA ASP A 315 -31.45 -7.40 -12.14
C ASP A 315 -31.52 -6.20 -13.10
N SER A 316 -30.63 -5.22 -12.91
CA SER A 316 -30.66 -3.97 -13.67
C SER A 316 -30.13 -4.16 -15.09
N LYS A 317 -30.97 -3.84 -16.07
CA LYS A 317 -30.59 -3.81 -17.49
C LYS A 317 -29.72 -2.58 -17.80
N LEU A 318 -28.73 -2.73 -18.68
CA LEU A 318 -27.84 -1.65 -19.12
C LEU A 318 -28.25 -1.21 -20.54
N LEU A 319 -27.84 0.00 -20.96
CA LEU A 319 -28.00 0.45 -22.34
C LEU A 319 -26.67 0.37 -23.08
N THR A 320 -25.74 1.28 -22.75
CA THR A 320 -24.36 1.28 -23.26
C THR A 320 -23.43 1.92 -22.21
N PRO A 321 -22.90 1.14 -21.25
CA PRO A 321 -22.00 1.66 -20.23
C PRO A 321 -20.68 2.09 -20.86
N GLY A 322 -20.32 3.37 -20.72
CA GLY A 322 -19.11 3.95 -21.31
C GLY A 322 -18.08 4.44 -20.30
N SER A 323 -18.48 4.63 -19.03
CA SER A 323 -17.59 5.12 -17.99
C SER A 323 -17.94 4.55 -16.61
N LEU A 324 -16.91 4.45 -15.77
CA LEU A 324 -17.01 4.02 -14.38
C LEU A 324 -16.22 4.99 -13.49
N ALA A 325 -16.74 5.27 -12.30
CA ALA A 325 -16.03 6.03 -11.27
C ALA A 325 -16.37 5.48 -9.87
N SER A 326 -15.36 5.38 -9.00
CA SER A 326 -15.58 5.00 -7.60
C SER A 326 -15.84 6.24 -6.75
N GLY A 327 -16.84 6.16 -5.86
CA GLY A 327 -17.16 7.18 -4.88
C GLY A 327 -16.43 6.98 -3.55
N PRO A 328 -16.21 8.06 -2.77
CA PRO A 328 -15.59 8.00 -1.45
C PRO A 328 -16.49 7.35 -0.39
N ASP A 329 -17.68 6.91 -0.74
CA ASP A 329 -18.60 6.14 0.11
C ASP A 329 -18.66 4.66 -0.30
N GLY A 330 -17.75 4.21 -1.18
CA GLY A 330 -17.69 2.85 -1.70
C GLY A 330 -18.66 2.58 -2.86
N SER A 331 -19.49 3.55 -3.26
CA SER A 331 -20.39 3.39 -4.41
C SER A 331 -19.64 3.36 -5.73
N ILE A 332 -20.23 2.74 -6.74
CA ILE A 332 -19.73 2.77 -8.12
C ILE A 332 -20.72 3.57 -8.98
N TYR A 333 -20.23 4.63 -9.61
CA TYR A 333 -20.97 5.42 -10.58
C TYR A 333 -20.73 4.86 -11.98
N VAL A 334 -21.82 4.60 -12.69
CA VAL A 334 -21.85 4.02 -14.03
C VAL A 334 -22.46 5.04 -14.98
N GLY A 335 -21.68 5.51 -15.95
CA GLY A 335 -22.18 6.28 -17.08
C GLY A 335 -22.80 5.35 -18.11
N ASP A 336 -24.10 5.08 -17.96
CA ASP A 336 -24.89 4.23 -18.85
C ASP A 336 -25.63 5.08 -19.89
N PHE A 337 -24.88 5.56 -20.88
CA PHE A 337 -25.36 6.43 -21.96
C PHE A 337 -26.06 7.70 -21.45
N ASN A 338 -27.39 7.74 -21.52
CA ASN A 338 -28.21 8.86 -21.11
C ASN A 338 -28.43 8.93 -19.59
N LEU A 339 -28.00 7.93 -18.82
CA LEU A 339 -28.15 7.89 -17.36
C LEU A 339 -26.79 7.75 -16.68
N VAL A 340 -26.57 8.56 -15.64
CA VAL A 340 -25.56 8.25 -14.63
C VAL A 340 -26.27 7.54 -13.49
N ARG A 341 -25.80 6.33 -13.18
CA ARG A 341 -26.38 5.48 -12.15
C ARG A 341 -25.35 5.19 -11.07
N ARG A 342 -25.82 5.10 -9.83
CA ARG A 342 -25.01 4.79 -8.66
C ARG A 342 -25.37 3.40 -8.16
N ILE A 343 -24.39 2.51 -8.10
CA ILE A 343 -24.45 1.22 -7.41
C ILE A 343 -23.97 1.45 -5.98
N THR A 344 -24.81 1.17 -4.98
CA THR A 344 -24.44 1.29 -3.57
C THR A 344 -23.71 0.03 -3.07
N PRO A 345 -22.96 0.10 -1.96
CA PRO A 345 -22.29 -1.07 -1.37
C PRO A 345 -23.26 -2.22 -1.01
N GLU A 346 -24.53 -1.91 -0.76
CA GLU A 346 -25.59 -2.90 -0.49
C GLU A 346 -26.08 -3.61 -1.76
N GLY A 347 -25.57 -3.23 -2.95
CA GLY A 347 -25.93 -3.84 -4.22
C GLY A 347 -27.19 -3.27 -4.86
N ASN A 348 -27.62 -2.06 -4.46
CA ASN A 348 -28.78 -1.38 -5.04
C ASN A 348 -28.35 -0.30 -6.05
N VAL A 349 -29.22 -0.03 -7.02
CA VAL A 349 -28.99 0.93 -8.09
C VAL A 349 -29.98 2.08 -7.99
N TYR A 350 -29.47 3.29 -8.17
CA TYR A 350 -30.27 4.51 -8.26
C TYR A 350 -29.80 5.34 -9.45
N THR A 351 -30.73 5.99 -10.14
CA THR A 351 -30.41 6.97 -11.17
C THR A 351 -30.13 8.31 -10.51
N VAL A 352 -28.92 8.85 -10.67
CA VAL A 352 -28.51 10.12 -10.05
C VAL A 352 -28.57 11.29 -11.01
N LEU A 353 -28.40 11.05 -12.30
CA LEU A 353 -28.47 12.09 -13.33
C LEU A 353 -29.01 11.49 -14.63
N GLN A 354 -29.88 12.24 -15.30
CA GLN A 354 -30.31 11.95 -16.66
C GLN A 354 -29.77 13.03 -17.59
N LEU A 355 -28.94 12.61 -18.54
CA LEU A 355 -28.40 13.47 -19.58
C LEU A 355 -29.46 13.65 -20.68
N ARG A 356 -29.89 14.89 -20.89
CA ARG A 356 -30.71 15.27 -22.04
C ARG A 356 -29.84 16.05 -23.01
N LEU A 357 -29.63 15.50 -24.20
CA LEU A 357 -29.04 16.26 -25.30
C LEU A 357 -30.08 17.26 -25.80
N VAL A 358 -29.88 18.54 -25.49
CA VAL A 358 -30.62 19.61 -26.16
C VAL A 358 -29.87 19.90 -27.45
N VAL A 359 -30.36 19.35 -28.56
CA VAL A 359 -29.89 19.76 -29.90
C VAL A 359 -30.51 21.12 -30.17
N HIS A 360 -29.71 22.19 -30.05
CA HIS A 360 -30.09 23.48 -30.63
C HIS A 360 -29.99 23.38 -32.15
N ILE A 361 -31.09 23.00 -32.79
CA ILE A 361 -31.26 23.20 -34.22
C ILE A 361 -31.40 24.72 -34.39
N LYS A 362 -30.32 25.41 -34.75
CA LYS A 362 -30.44 26.76 -35.32
C LYS A 362 -31.20 26.61 -36.63
N THR A 363 -32.51 26.82 -36.61
CA THR A 363 -33.27 27.02 -37.84
C THR A 363 -32.79 28.33 -38.44
N SER A 364 -31.91 28.24 -39.44
CA SER A 364 -31.58 29.36 -40.31
C SER A 364 -32.83 29.67 -41.15
N THR A 365 -33.68 30.57 -40.66
CA THR A 365 -34.68 31.21 -41.51
C THR A 365 -33.93 32.03 -42.56
N LYS A 366 -34.21 31.73 -43.82
CA LYS A 366 -33.64 32.36 -45.02
C LYS A 366 -33.87 33.86 -45.05
#